data_AF-A0A4Q3AIV5-F1
#
_entry.id   AF-A0A4Q3AIV5-F1
#
_cell.length_a   1.000
_cell.length_b   1.000
_cell.length_c   1.000
_cell.angle_alpha   90.00
_cell.angle_beta   90.00
_cell.angle_gamma   90.00
#
_symmetry.space_group_name_H-M   'P 1'
#
loop_
_entity.id
_entity.type
_entity.pdbx_description
1 polymer ?
#
loop_
_entity_poly.entity_id
_entity_poly.type
_entity_poly.pdbx_seq_one_letter_code
_entity_poly.pdbx_strand_id
1 'polypeptide(L)'
;MKPFFASGLLITMLMVSSCSAESQVDEEKTGTDWLVRKTTTASACAVQPEGELPTLGVEIARRPNLKGACEAAHDLHDAEMSDSKRCWTYTQGAINRCKSAGITLP
;
A
#
# COMPACT_ATOMS: atom_id res chain seq x y z
N MET A 1 -67.01 13.10 25.03
CA MET A 1 -66.65 14.03 26.13
C MET A 1 -65.22 13.72 26.56
N LYS A 2 -64.41 14.77 26.72
CA LYS A 2 -63.09 14.88 27.38
C LYS A 2 -62.88 13.90 28.56
N PRO A 3 -61.66 13.70 29.12
CA PRO A 3 -60.27 14.00 28.67
C PRO A 3 -59.12 13.09 29.26
N PHE A 4 -57.86 13.47 28.97
CA PHE A 4 -56.67 13.40 29.86
C PHE A 4 -56.06 11.99 30.14
N PHE A 5 -54.75 11.77 30.36
CA PHE A 5 -53.62 12.61 30.75
C PHE A 5 -52.30 11.94 30.33
N ALA A 6 -51.29 12.80 30.20
CA ALA A 6 -49.89 12.55 29.91
C ALA A 6 -49.17 11.58 30.86
N SER A 7 -48.17 10.87 30.32
CA SER A 7 -46.85 10.60 30.90
C SER A 7 -46.10 9.77 29.85
N GLY A 8 -45.10 10.30 29.16
CA GLY A 8 -43.87 10.76 29.79
C GLY A 8 -42.81 9.68 29.51
N LEU A 9 -42.16 9.77 28.36
CA LEU A 9 -40.89 9.09 28.14
C LEU A 9 -39.99 10.02 27.34
N LEU A 10 -39.02 10.60 28.03
CA LEU A 10 -37.84 11.21 27.43
C LEU A 10 -37.18 10.14 26.54
N ILE A 11 -37.22 10.32 25.22
CA ILE A 11 -36.33 9.60 24.32
C ILE A 11 -35.14 10.50 24.05
N THR A 12 -34.04 10.06 24.63
CA THR A 12 -32.67 10.53 24.56
C THR A 12 -32.27 10.94 23.15
N MET A 13 -31.78 12.18 23.01
CA MET A 13 -31.01 12.62 21.86
C MET A 13 -29.78 11.70 21.70
N LEU A 14 -29.73 10.93 20.62
CA LEU A 14 -28.48 10.38 20.10
C LEU A 14 -28.14 11.15 18.82
N MET A 15 -27.33 12.19 18.98
CA MET A 15 -26.56 12.77 17.89
C MET A 15 -25.46 11.76 17.53
N VAL A 16 -25.59 11.08 16.40
CA VAL A 16 -24.43 10.53 15.68
C VAL A 16 -24.32 11.31 14.39
N SER A 17 -23.74 12.49 14.52
CA SER A 17 -23.17 13.26 13.41
C SER A 17 -21.85 12.60 13.03
N SER A 18 -21.91 11.44 12.37
CA SER A 18 -20.75 10.95 11.63
C SER A 18 -20.90 11.37 10.18
N CYS A 19 -20.41 12.57 9.90
CA CYS A 19 -19.80 12.87 8.60
C CYS A 19 -18.60 11.93 8.45
N SER A 20 -18.86 10.67 8.09
CA SER A 20 -17.82 9.87 7.46
C SER A 20 -17.67 10.43 6.06
N ALA A 21 -16.79 11.42 5.96
CA ALA A 21 -16.02 11.63 4.76
C ALA A 21 -15.24 10.33 4.51
N GLU A 22 -15.90 9.35 3.90
CA GLU A 22 -15.23 8.26 3.21
C GLU A 22 -14.58 8.92 2.00
N SER A 23 -13.39 9.48 2.23
CA SER A 23 -12.49 9.91 1.17
C SER A 23 -12.26 8.71 0.25
N GLN A 24 -12.96 8.76 -0.88
CA GLN A 24 -12.44 8.51 -2.21
C GLN A 24 -11.08 7.81 -2.22
N VAL A 25 -11.12 6.53 -2.57
CA VAL A 25 -10.10 5.99 -3.46
C VAL A 25 -10.84 5.23 -4.56
N ASP A 26 -11.59 5.99 -5.37
CA ASP A 26 -11.75 5.62 -6.78
C ASP A 26 -10.34 5.75 -7.38
N GLU A 27 -9.54 4.70 -7.17
CA GLU A 27 -8.29 4.49 -7.87
C GLU A 27 -8.68 4.22 -9.32
N GLU A 28 -8.80 5.31 -10.09
CA GLU A 28 -8.78 5.25 -11.54
C GLU A 28 -7.54 4.45 -11.93
N LYS A 29 -7.77 3.17 -12.24
CA LYS A 29 -6.77 2.18 -12.60
C LYS A 29 -6.29 2.47 -14.02
N THR A 30 -5.56 3.56 -14.18
CA THR A 30 -4.85 3.98 -15.40
C THR A 30 -3.36 4.18 -15.13
N GLY A 31 -2.87 3.75 -13.95
CA GLY A 31 -1.45 3.71 -13.63
C GLY A 31 -0.77 2.47 -14.23
N THR A 32 0.43 2.64 -14.76
CA THR A 32 1.33 1.52 -15.07
C THR A 32 1.58 0.72 -13.80
N ASP A 33 1.25 -0.57 -13.79
CA ASP A 33 1.53 -1.45 -12.66
C ASP A 33 3.03 -1.39 -12.31
N TRP A 34 3.35 -1.44 -11.03
CA TRP A 34 4.71 -1.44 -10.50
C TRP A 34 5.06 -2.80 -9.93
N LEU A 35 6.22 -3.31 -10.33
CA LEU A 35 6.70 -4.64 -10.00
C LEU A 35 7.88 -4.53 -9.03
N VAL A 36 7.84 -5.33 -7.98
CA VAL A 36 9.00 -5.66 -7.18
C VAL A 36 9.57 -6.96 -7.73
N ARG A 37 10.81 -6.92 -8.18
CA ARG A 37 11.49 -8.08 -8.77
C ARG A 37 12.77 -8.39 -8.03
N LYS A 38 13.06 -9.68 -7.87
CA LYS A 38 14.30 -10.16 -7.25
C LYS A 38 15.27 -10.67 -8.30
N THR A 39 16.48 -10.13 -8.29
CA THR A 39 17.60 -10.69 -9.06
C THR A 39 18.03 -12.01 -8.44
N THR A 40 18.25 -13.03 -9.27
CA THR A 40 18.65 -14.38 -8.83
C THR A 40 20.09 -14.43 -8.32
N THR A 41 20.97 -13.56 -8.84
CA THR A 41 22.41 -13.62 -8.57
C THR A 41 22.81 -12.94 -7.25
N ALA A 42 22.13 -11.87 -6.85
CA ALA A 42 22.52 -11.04 -5.70
C ALA A 42 21.46 -10.97 -4.59
N SER A 43 20.32 -11.65 -4.77
CA SER A 43 19.11 -11.44 -3.93
C SER A 43 18.74 -9.96 -3.78
N ALA A 44 19.15 -9.13 -4.75
CA ALA A 44 18.88 -7.71 -4.80
C ALA A 44 17.52 -7.48 -5.45
N CYS A 45 16.71 -6.62 -4.86
CA CYS A 45 15.39 -6.27 -5.38
C CYS A 45 15.42 -4.97 -6.20
N ALA A 46 14.62 -4.96 -7.25
CA ALA A 46 14.35 -3.82 -8.10
C ALA A 46 12.87 -3.45 -8.01
N VAL A 47 12.57 -2.15 -8.05
CA VAL A 47 11.22 -1.60 -8.17
C VAL A 47 11.13 -0.89 -9.51
N GLN A 48 10.32 -1.44 -10.41
CA GLN A 48 10.23 -0.97 -11.79
C GLN A 48 8.78 -1.05 -12.30
N PRO A 49 8.35 -0.15 -13.20
CA PRO A 49 7.06 -0.26 -13.84
C PRO A 49 7.01 -1.50 -14.74
N GLU A 50 5.81 -2.01 -14.96
CA GLU A 50 5.54 -3.08 -15.90
C GLU A 50 5.96 -2.65 -17.31
N GLY A 51 6.67 -3.54 -18.01
CA GLY A 51 7.21 -3.27 -19.34
C GLY A 51 8.56 -2.55 -19.37
N GLU A 52 9.12 -2.12 -18.22
CA GLU A 52 10.45 -1.53 -18.20
C GLU A 52 11.54 -2.58 -18.49
N LEU A 53 12.38 -2.28 -19.50
CA LEU A 53 13.54 -3.07 -19.88
C LEU A 53 14.84 -2.37 -19.41
N PRO A 54 15.87 -3.12 -18.98
CA PRO A 54 15.90 -4.58 -18.87
C PRO A 54 15.08 -5.09 -17.68
N THR A 55 14.43 -6.24 -17.87
CA THR A 55 13.68 -6.88 -16.79
C THR A 55 14.64 -7.51 -15.77
N LEU A 56 14.67 -6.96 -14.56
CA LEU A 56 15.61 -7.39 -13.52
C LEU A 56 15.04 -8.53 -12.67
N GLY A 57 15.17 -9.76 -13.15
CA GLY A 57 14.86 -10.97 -12.37
C GLY A 57 13.37 -11.32 -12.27
N VAL A 58 13.02 -12.06 -11.21
CA VAL A 58 11.70 -12.69 -11.03
C VAL A 58 10.77 -11.77 -10.25
N GLU A 59 9.52 -11.64 -10.70
CA GLU A 59 8.48 -10.89 -9.98
C GLU A 59 8.14 -11.56 -8.65
N ILE A 60 8.16 -10.78 -7.57
CA ILE A 60 7.80 -11.22 -6.21
C ILE A 60 6.61 -10.45 -5.65
N ALA A 61 6.35 -9.23 -6.14
CA ALA A 61 5.14 -8.48 -5.83
C ALA A 61 4.77 -7.54 -6.98
N ARG A 62 3.47 -7.24 -7.10
CA ARG A 62 2.88 -6.31 -8.06
C ARG A 62 1.93 -5.37 -7.34
N ARG A 63 2.00 -4.07 -7.66
CA ARG A 63 1.19 -3.02 -7.06
C ARG A 63 0.76 -2.01 -8.11
N PRO A 64 -0.42 -1.38 -7.98
CA PRO A 64 -0.92 -0.44 -8.99
C PRO A 64 -0.17 0.90 -9.04
N ASN A 65 0.64 1.20 -8.02
CA ASN A 65 1.36 2.46 -7.92
C ASN A 65 2.76 2.29 -7.30
N LEU A 66 3.66 3.25 -7.57
CA LEU A 66 5.05 3.24 -7.11
C LEU A 66 5.15 3.16 -5.59
N LYS A 67 4.33 3.94 -4.88
CA LYS A 67 4.37 4.01 -3.43
C LYS A 67 4.09 2.64 -2.80
N GLY A 68 3.01 1.98 -3.22
CA GLY A 68 2.65 0.65 -2.77
C GLY A 68 3.69 -0.40 -3.14
N ALA A 69 4.34 -0.29 -4.31
CA ALA A 69 5.44 -1.17 -4.68
C ALA A 69 6.66 -0.98 -3.78
N CYS A 70 6.98 0.25 -3.41
CA CYS A 70 8.07 0.56 -2.47
C CYS A 70 7.77 0.13 -1.04
N GLU A 71 6.54 0.30 -0.56
CA GLU A 71 6.10 -0.22 0.73
C GLU A 71 6.21 -1.76 0.76
N ALA A 72 5.72 -2.43 -0.29
CA ALA A 72 5.88 -3.88 -0.43
C ALA A 72 7.36 -4.30 -0.50
N ALA A 73 8.19 -3.56 -1.23
CA ALA A 73 9.62 -3.83 -1.32
C ALA A 73 10.29 -3.72 0.06
N HIS A 74 9.96 -2.70 0.85
CA HIS A 74 10.44 -2.51 2.21
C HIS A 74 10.03 -3.69 3.12
N ASP A 75 8.76 -4.09 3.08
CA ASP A 75 8.24 -5.20 3.88
C ASP A 75 8.84 -6.56 3.50
N LEU A 76 9.39 -6.67 2.29
CA LEU A 76 10.09 -7.84 1.79
C LEU A 76 11.58 -7.86 2.17
N HIS A 77 12.11 -6.86 2.88
CA HIS A 77 13.50 -6.90 3.36
C HIS A 77 13.72 -8.05 4.33
N ASP A 78 14.81 -8.79 4.17
CA ASP A 78 15.31 -9.77 5.12
C ASP A 78 16.81 -9.59 5.30
N ALA A 79 17.21 -9.00 6.43
CA ALA A 79 18.61 -8.83 6.78
C ALA A 79 19.29 -10.16 7.11
N GLU A 80 18.53 -11.16 7.56
CA GLU A 80 19.05 -12.46 8.04
C GLU A 80 19.23 -13.48 6.90
N MET A 81 18.83 -13.14 5.66
CA MET A 81 18.82 -14.04 4.50
C MET A 81 18.12 -15.39 4.75
N SER A 82 17.17 -15.41 5.69
CA SER A 82 16.49 -16.62 6.13
C SER A 82 15.48 -17.11 5.10
N ASP A 83 14.91 -16.22 4.29
CA ASP A 83 13.94 -16.55 3.25
C ASP A 83 14.44 -16.21 1.85
N SER A 84 14.62 -17.26 1.04
CA SER A 84 14.96 -17.16 -0.38
C SER A 84 13.95 -16.38 -1.23
N LYS A 85 12.76 -16.06 -0.73
CA LYS A 85 11.74 -15.25 -1.42
C LYS A 85 11.81 -13.75 -1.08
N ARG A 86 12.65 -13.37 -0.11
CA ARG A 86 12.80 -11.99 0.38
C ARG A 86 13.96 -11.25 -0.29
N CYS A 87 13.97 -9.94 -0.09
CA CYS A 87 14.97 -9.00 -0.58
C CYS A 87 16.07 -8.83 0.45
N TRP A 88 17.32 -9.14 0.09
CA TRP A 88 18.43 -8.87 0.99
C TRP A 88 18.96 -7.44 0.83
N THR A 89 19.03 -6.97 -0.41
CA THR A 89 19.47 -5.61 -0.75
C THR A 89 18.62 -5.05 -1.88
N TYR A 90 18.85 -3.81 -2.27
CA TYR A 90 18.12 -3.14 -3.34
C TYR A 90 19.06 -2.54 -4.35
N THR A 91 18.64 -2.55 -5.61
CA THR A 91 19.36 -1.84 -6.67
C THR A 91 19.32 -0.32 -6.41
N GLN A 92 20.36 0.40 -6.85
CA GLN A 92 20.39 1.86 -6.70
C GLN A 92 19.17 2.54 -7.35
N GLY A 93 18.67 1.99 -8.46
CA GLY A 93 17.45 2.45 -9.12
C GLY A 93 16.22 2.34 -8.22
N ALA A 94 16.04 1.22 -7.52
CA ALA A 94 14.96 1.03 -6.56
C ALA A 94 15.07 2.01 -5.37
N ILE A 95 16.27 2.16 -4.80
CA ILE A 95 16.53 3.09 -3.69
C ILE A 95 16.14 4.52 -4.09
N ASN A 96 16.60 4.99 -5.26
CA ASN A 96 16.33 6.35 -5.73
C ASN A 96 14.83 6.57 -6.01
N ARG A 97 14.16 5.60 -6.64
CA ARG A 97 12.71 5.69 -6.93
C ARG A 97 11.89 5.69 -5.65
N CYS A 98 12.15 4.78 -4.73
CA CYS A 98 11.41 4.73 -3.48
C CYS A 98 11.65 5.96 -2.63
N LYS A 99 12.88 6.50 -2.62
CA LYS A 99 13.18 7.78 -1.98
C LYS A 99 12.36 8.93 -2.58
N SER A 100 12.16 8.96 -3.91
CA SER A 100 11.29 9.95 -4.56
C SER A 100 9.81 9.82 -4.19
N ALA A 101 9.37 8.62 -3.80
CA ALA A 101 8.03 8.33 -3.29
C ALA A 101 7.92 8.51 -1.76
N GLY A 102 8.97 8.98 -1.09
CA GLY A 102 9.00 9.17 0.37
C GLY A 102 9.24 7.90 1.19
N ILE A 103 9.61 6.79 0.55
CA ILE A 103 9.90 5.50 1.21
C ILE A 103 11.42 5.26 1.20
N THR A 104 12.01 5.04 2.37
CA THR A 104 13.43 4.68 2.49
C THR A 104 13.56 3.18 2.56
N LEU A 105 14.23 2.58 1.57
CA LEU A 105 14.58 1.16 1.59
C LEU A 105 15.88 0.95 2.41
N PRO A 106 16.00 -0.17 3.16
CA PRO A 106 17.18 -0.50 3.94
C PRO A 106 18.40 -0.90 3.09
#